data_AF-A0AAD8A1S2-F1
#
_entry.id   AF-A0AAD8A1S2-F1
#
_cell.length_a   1.000
_cell.length_b   1.000
_cell.length_c   1.000
_cell.angle_alpha   90.00
_cell.angle_beta   90.00
_cell.angle_gamma   90.00
#
_symmetry.space_group_name_H-M   'P 1'
#
loop_
_entity.id
_entity.type
_entity.pdbx_description
1 polymer ?
#
loop_
_entity_poly.entity_id
_entity_poly.type
_entity_poly.pdbx_seq_one_letter_code
_entity_poly.pdbx_strand_id
1 'polypeptide(L)'
;VWEQLKRRSSCQVLSTDTKQRLGVSRELNHPAFQAIRIEQVSSLHTKLKTVITLSKLVTPQAMQQCLQFLYTGTIDSRFCELQEIRQAAEFLDLPELLVFVSNIQAHEEFLNTDLKQQYRKAVRQRLQDLCLGQGLFSDIVFQLDDGSFAAHRPMLMARCDMMKAMFSGDFRESNAKVILFPGVREDTFHKLLVYLYTDDVPPISPIRCLDLLELGNRLCLPRLVNLVERRVVEEMVHLCSTDGADVVVEHCLRLLEPCKLHNADQLADWCMSHLCTNYNKLCKMSPKLLKSLHPENQEYLSEHRWPPVWYLKDYDYYQKCAIERQREEKPSLKRGRHNSGCLCFTGGKSRREEREKMKELRCSLYEIINVQEQINIIIENTGILNNQENELMGISKFMDLNLFFSQIVNSKVSKFLFVFPIFYIIVCM
;
A
#
# COMPACT_ATOMS: atom_id res chain seq x y z
N VAL A 1 -35.47 10.15 52.66
CA VAL A 1 -35.41 11.41 51.88
C VAL A 1 -34.54 11.28 50.61
N TRP A 2 -34.22 10.06 50.17
CA TRP A 2 -33.45 9.82 48.94
C TRP A 2 -33.96 8.60 48.14
N GLU A 3 -35.29 8.43 47.98
CA GLU A 3 -35.82 7.33 47.14
C GLU A 3 -37.25 7.46 46.57
N GLN A 4 -37.77 8.67 46.32
CA GLN A 4 -39.14 8.82 45.78
C GLN A 4 -39.32 9.78 44.59
N LEU A 5 -38.31 9.95 43.74
CA LEU A 5 -38.44 10.72 42.49
C LEU A 5 -38.08 9.91 41.23
N LYS A 6 -38.38 8.60 41.25
CA LYS A 6 -38.58 7.82 40.01
C LYS A 6 -40.04 7.97 39.58
N ARG A 7 -40.23 8.35 38.31
CA ARG A 7 -41.47 8.44 37.50
C ARG A 7 -42.09 9.84 37.38
N ARG A 8 -41.84 10.48 36.23
CA ARG A 8 -42.84 10.81 35.18
C ARG A 8 -42.19 11.73 34.14
N SER A 9 -41.59 11.13 33.10
CA SER A 9 -41.35 11.83 31.84
C SER A 9 -42.63 11.73 31.00
N SER A 10 -43.58 12.62 31.30
CA SER A 10 -44.71 12.93 30.41
C SER A 10 -44.46 14.32 29.85
N CYS A 11 -43.98 14.40 28.60
CA CYS A 11 -43.95 15.66 27.87
C CYS A 11 -45.40 16.06 27.55
N GLN A 12 -45.94 17.02 28.30
CA GLN A 12 -47.13 17.76 27.89
C GLN A 12 -46.72 18.67 26.72
N VAL A 13 -47.38 18.46 25.58
CA VAL A 13 -47.36 19.36 24.43
C VAL A 13 -48.20 20.57 24.81
N LEU A 14 -47.55 21.74 24.95
CA LEU A 14 -48.22 23.03 24.94
C LEU A 14 -47.83 23.73 23.64
N SER A 15 -48.80 23.83 22.75
CA SER A 15 -48.74 24.59 21.52
C SER A 15 -48.81 26.08 21.84
N THR A 16 -47.78 26.82 21.47
CA THR A 16 -47.88 28.26 21.23
C THR A 16 -47.37 28.55 19.83
N ASP A 17 -48.31 29.02 19.01
CA ASP A 17 -48.17 29.42 17.63
C ASP A 17 -47.23 30.62 17.52
N THR A 18 -46.00 30.38 17.06
CA THR A 18 -45.17 31.41 16.45
C THR A 18 -44.37 30.76 15.32
N LYS A 19 -44.58 31.26 14.10
CA LYS A 19 -43.90 30.83 12.87
C LYS A 19 -42.36 30.81 13.04
N GLN A 20 -41.79 29.68 13.44
CA GLN A 20 -40.35 29.40 13.36
C GLN A 20 -40.13 28.34 12.29
N ARG A 21 -39.53 28.74 11.16
CA ARG A 21 -38.92 27.79 10.22
C ARG A 21 -37.81 27.06 10.97
N LEU A 22 -38.02 25.77 11.24
CA LEU A 22 -37.15 24.93 12.06
C LEU A 22 -35.76 24.71 11.41
N GLY A 23 -34.77 25.46 11.87
CA GLY A 23 -33.39 24.96 11.97
C GLY A 23 -33.24 24.26 13.31
N VAL A 24 -32.93 22.96 13.32
CA VAL A 24 -32.67 22.22 14.56
C VAL A 24 -31.39 22.79 15.18
N SER A 25 -31.49 23.39 16.37
CA SER A 25 -30.37 23.93 17.14
C SER A 25 -30.32 23.26 18.50
N ARG A 26 -29.12 22.90 18.96
CA ARG A 26 -28.86 22.27 20.25
C ARG A 26 -27.67 22.93 20.93
N GLU A 27 -27.88 23.39 22.15
CA GLU A 27 -26.79 23.85 23.02
C GLU A 27 -26.00 22.67 23.57
N LEU A 28 -24.69 22.85 23.70
CA LEU A 28 -23.74 21.84 24.15
C LEU A 28 -23.17 22.23 25.51
N ASN A 29 -23.09 21.24 26.41
CA ASN A 29 -22.37 21.37 27.67
C ASN A 29 -20.90 20.96 27.46
N HIS A 30 -20.15 21.74 26.68
CA HIS A 30 -18.74 21.47 26.38
C HIS A 30 -17.90 22.76 26.49
N PRO A 31 -16.68 22.71 27.07
CA PRO A 31 -15.87 23.92 27.27
C PRO A 31 -15.49 24.63 25.96
N ALA A 32 -15.21 23.87 24.90
CA ALA A 32 -14.86 24.40 23.58
C ALA A 32 -16.06 24.71 22.66
N PHE A 33 -17.23 24.09 22.87
CA PHE A 33 -18.35 24.14 21.91
C PHE A 33 -19.63 24.58 22.60
N GLN A 34 -20.26 25.64 22.08
CA GLN A 34 -21.45 26.25 22.65
C GLN A 34 -22.74 25.64 22.07
N ALA A 35 -22.81 25.46 20.76
CA ALA A 35 -24.03 25.00 20.09
C ALA A 35 -23.75 24.35 18.74
N ILE A 36 -24.66 23.48 18.31
CA ILE A 36 -24.70 22.91 16.95
C ILE A 36 -26.05 23.26 16.35
N ARG A 37 -26.04 23.78 15.12
CA ARG A 37 -27.26 24.12 14.38
C ARG A 37 -27.19 23.68 12.92
N ILE A 38 -28.34 23.37 12.35
CA ILE A 38 -28.47 23.06 10.91
C ILE A 38 -29.05 24.27 10.20
N GLU A 39 -28.30 24.82 9.26
CA GLU A 39 -28.73 25.93 8.40
C GLU A 39 -28.96 25.44 6.98
N GLN A 40 -30.04 25.89 6.35
CA GLN A 40 -30.33 25.58 4.95
C GLN A 40 -29.84 26.74 4.09
N VAL A 41 -28.85 26.49 3.22
CA VAL A 41 -28.35 27.53 2.31
C VAL A 41 -29.19 27.50 1.04
N SER A 42 -29.84 28.62 0.75
CA SER A 42 -30.60 28.84 -0.49
C SER A 42 -29.64 29.15 -1.65
N SER A 43 -29.04 28.11 -2.22
CA SER A 43 -28.54 28.11 -3.60
C SER A 43 -29.34 27.07 -4.41
N LEU A 44 -29.13 27.02 -5.74
CA LEU A 44 -29.91 26.22 -6.72
C LEU A 44 -30.14 24.74 -6.31
N HIS A 45 -29.36 24.20 -5.38
CA HIS A 45 -29.61 22.95 -4.69
C HIS A 45 -29.66 23.20 -3.17
N THR A 46 -30.72 22.76 -2.50
CA THR A 46 -30.86 22.88 -1.04
C THR A 46 -29.80 22.04 -0.32
N LYS A 47 -28.65 22.64 -0.01
CA LYS A 47 -27.61 22.02 0.82
C LYS A 47 -27.82 22.46 2.27
N LEU A 48 -28.03 21.48 3.15
CA LEU A 48 -27.96 21.72 4.58
C LEU A 48 -26.48 21.98 4.94
N LYS A 49 -26.23 22.77 5.96
CA LYS A 49 -24.90 22.98 6.55
C LYS A 49 -25.03 22.80 8.05
N THR A 50 -24.11 22.07 8.64
CA THR A 50 -24.00 22.04 10.10
C THR A 50 -23.03 23.10 10.55
N VAL A 51 -23.49 24.00 11.40
CA VAL A 51 -22.68 25.07 11.99
C VAL A 51 -22.44 24.73 13.46
N ILE A 52 -21.17 24.58 13.83
CA ILE A 52 -20.73 24.41 15.21
C ILE A 52 -20.26 25.77 15.72
N THR A 53 -20.86 26.26 16.79
CA THR A 53 -20.49 27.53 17.42
C THR A 53 -19.45 27.27 18.50
N LEU A 54 -18.26 27.86 18.34
CA LEU A 54 -17.18 27.77 19.32
C LEU A 54 -17.46 28.67 20.53
N SER A 55 -16.98 28.23 21.69
CA SER A 55 -16.94 29.05 22.90
C SER A 55 -15.96 30.22 22.72
N LYS A 56 -16.23 31.35 23.38
CA LYS A 56 -15.30 32.50 23.44
C LYS A 56 -13.97 32.18 24.14
N LEU A 57 -13.89 31.03 24.81
CA LEU A 57 -12.70 30.55 25.50
C LEU A 57 -11.65 29.95 24.55
N VAL A 58 -12.00 29.69 23.30
CA VAL A 58 -11.06 29.16 22.29
C VAL A 58 -10.94 30.17 21.16
N THR A 59 -9.74 30.69 20.93
CA THR A 59 -9.48 31.61 19.83
C THR A 59 -9.54 30.86 18.48
N PRO A 60 -9.96 31.53 17.39
CA PRO A 60 -9.98 30.92 16.05
C PRO A 60 -8.60 30.39 15.64
N GLN A 61 -7.53 31.13 15.97
CA GLN A 61 -6.15 30.76 15.68
C GLN A 61 -5.73 29.52 16.47
N ALA A 62 -6.04 29.43 17.76
CA ALA A 62 -5.74 28.24 18.56
C ALA A 62 -6.49 27.01 18.06
N MET A 63 -7.76 27.18 17.67
CA MET A 63 -8.52 26.12 17.02
C MET A 63 -7.84 25.69 15.72
N GLN A 64 -7.36 26.61 14.88
CA GLN A 64 -6.61 26.25 13.65
C GLN A 64 -5.44 25.33 13.93
N GLN A 65 -4.67 25.65 14.97
CA GLN A 65 -3.49 24.89 15.34
C GLN A 65 -3.86 23.51 15.88
N CYS A 66 -4.95 23.41 16.66
CA CYS A 66 -5.49 22.11 17.08
C CYS A 66 -5.86 21.25 15.87
N LEU A 67 -6.52 21.85 14.88
CA LEU A 67 -6.95 21.15 13.66
C LEU A 67 -5.77 20.77 12.79
N GLN A 68 -4.81 21.68 12.61
CA GLN A 68 -3.57 21.39 11.91
C GLN A 68 -2.86 20.20 12.55
N PHE A 69 -2.72 20.18 13.87
CA PHE A 69 -2.12 19.06 14.58
C PHE A 69 -2.86 17.75 14.35
N LEU A 70 -4.19 17.74 14.38
CA LEU A 70 -4.98 16.54 14.15
C LEU A 70 -4.78 15.95 12.75
N TYR A 71 -4.58 16.80 11.74
CA TYR A 71 -4.40 16.37 10.35
C TYR A 71 -2.95 16.09 9.97
N THR A 72 -1.98 16.82 10.52
CA THR A 72 -0.57 16.75 10.09
C THR A 72 0.38 16.18 11.14
N GLY A 73 -0.03 16.21 12.42
CA GLY A 73 0.79 15.96 13.59
C GLY A 73 1.76 17.10 13.92
N THR A 74 1.51 18.32 13.44
CA THR A 74 2.37 19.50 13.67
C THR A 74 1.55 20.75 13.93
N ILE A 75 2.15 21.74 14.57
CA ILE A 75 1.59 23.10 14.70
C ILE A 75 2.54 24.13 14.10
N ASP A 76 2.01 25.31 13.80
CA ASP A 76 2.77 26.49 13.40
C ASP A 76 2.63 27.58 14.46
N SER A 77 3.66 27.71 15.30
CA SER A 77 3.71 28.64 16.43
C SER A 77 3.80 30.11 16.01
N ARG A 78 3.92 30.43 14.72
CA ARG A 78 3.97 31.82 14.23
C ARG A 78 2.61 32.49 14.21
N PHE A 79 1.53 31.71 14.17
CA PHE A 79 0.17 32.22 13.97
C PHE A 79 -0.66 32.31 15.26
N CYS A 80 -0.17 31.77 16.38
CA CYS A 80 -0.89 31.74 17.65
C CYS A 80 0.08 31.57 18.83
N GLU A 81 -0.21 32.23 19.96
CA GLU A 81 0.57 32.06 21.18
C GLU A 81 0.44 30.64 21.73
N LEU A 82 1.56 30.07 22.20
CA LEU A 82 1.58 28.68 22.69
C LEU A 82 0.62 28.43 23.86
N GLN A 83 0.35 29.44 24.70
CA GLN A 83 -0.59 29.30 25.82
C GLN A 83 -2.05 29.17 25.35
N GLU A 84 -2.43 29.88 24.28
CA GLU A 84 -3.77 29.74 23.70
C GLU A 84 -3.95 28.35 23.07
N ILE A 85 -2.94 27.86 22.35
CA ILE A 85 -2.95 26.50 21.77
C ILE A 85 -3.07 25.46 22.88
N ARG A 86 -2.29 25.61 23.96
CA ARG A 86 -2.34 24.73 25.12
C ARG A 86 -3.74 24.71 25.75
N GLN A 87 -4.31 25.87 26.03
CA GLN A 87 -5.65 25.98 26.61
C GLN A 87 -6.72 25.34 25.72
N ALA A 88 -6.65 25.58 24.40
CA ALA A 88 -7.55 24.94 23.44
C ALA A 88 -7.39 23.42 23.44
N ALA A 89 -6.16 22.91 23.48
CA ALA A 89 -5.88 21.48 23.56
C ALA A 89 -6.41 20.83 24.85
N GLU A 90 -6.38 21.54 25.99
CA GLU A 90 -6.99 21.08 27.25
C GLU A 90 -8.52 20.99 27.12
N PHE A 91 -9.17 22.01 26.55
CA PHE A 91 -10.63 21.99 26.34
C PHE A 91 -11.10 20.96 25.32
N LEU A 92 -10.23 20.58 24.39
CA LEU A 92 -10.50 19.56 23.37
C LEU A 92 -10.02 18.17 23.79
N ASP A 93 -9.43 17.99 24.97
CA ASP A 93 -8.88 16.72 25.46
C ASP A 93 -7.89 16.08 24.46
N LEU A 94 -6.89 16.88 24.04
CA LEU A 94 -5.83 16.49 23.10
C LEU A 94 -4.47 16.29 23.81
N PRO A 95 -4.26 15.18 24.52
CA PRO A 95 -3.07 14.99 25.36
C PRO A 95 -1.76 14.98 24.56
N GLU A 96 -1.76 14.44 23.35
CA GLU A 96 -0.55 14.44 22.51
C GLU A 96 -0.13 15.85 22.09
N LEU A 97 -1.10 16.75 21.84
CA LEU A 97 -0.82 18.15 21.53
C LEU A 97 -0.30 18.90 22.77
N LEU A 98 -0.81 18.58 23.96
CA LEU A 98 -0.31 19.16 25.21
C LEU A 98 1.16 18.83 25.44
N VAL A 99 1.55 17.57 25.23
CA VAL A 99 2.97 17.17 25.30
C VAL A 99 3.78 17.88 24.22
N PHE A 100 3.26 17.96 22.99
CA PHE A 100 3.93 18.63 21.88
C PHE A 100 4.24 20.11 22.18
N VAL A 101 3.26 20.84 22.72
CA VAL A 101 3.42 22.25 23.13
C VAL A 101 4.36 22.38 24.32
N SER A 102 4.28 21.47 25.30
CA SER A 102 5.19 21.46 26.45
C SER A 102 6.65 21.31 26.04
N ASN A 103 6.94 20.44 25.06
CA ASN A 103 8.29 20.25 24.54
C ASN A 103 8.83 21.53 23.87
N ILE A 104 7.98 22.28 23.15
CA ILE A 104 8.37 23.58 22.58
C ILE A 104 8.68 24.58 23.69
N GLN A 105 7.84 24.64 24.74
CA GLN A 105 8.04 25.53 25.88
C GLN A 105 9.33 25.22 26.65
N ALA A 106 9.73 23.95 26.70
CA ALA A 106 10.96 23.49 27.35
C ALA A 106 12.21 23.60 26.46
N HIS A 107 12.07 24.05 25.20
CA HIS A 107 13.15 24.03 24.20
C HIS A 107 13.66 22.61 23.86
N GLU A 108 12.81 21.59 23.97
CA GLU A 108 13.08 20.18 23.69
C GLU A 108 12.35 19.69 22.41
N GLU A 109 12.27 20.56 21.39
CA GLU A 109 11.51 20.29 20.15
C GLU A 109 11.97 19.04 19.39
N PHE A 110 13.20 18.59 19.61
CA PHE A 110 13.74 17.37 19.01
C PHE A 110 12.88 16.13 19.37
N LEU A 111 12.28 16.08 20.57
CA LEU A 111 11.39 15.00 21.02
C LEU A 111 10.08 14.93 20.22
N ASN A 112 9.67 16.05 19.60
CA ASN A 112 8.44 16.11 18.83
C ASN A 112 8.50 15.29 17.54
N THR A 113 9.69 14.94 17.06
CA THR A 113 9.88 14.06 15.90
C THR A 113 9.31 12.67 16.20
N ASP A 114 9.70 12.08 17.32
CA ASP A 114 9.22 10.76 17.74
C ASP A 114 7.74 10.79 18.12
N LEU A 115 7.32 11.83 18.83
CA LEU A 115 5.91 12.04 19.18
C LEU A 115 5.02 12.10 17.94
N LYS A 116 5.46 12.80 16.88
CA LYS A 116 4.75 12.88 15.60
C LYS A 116 4.67 11.53 14.90
N GLN A 117 5.73 10.73 14.92
CA GLN A 117 5.70 9.37 14.35
C GLN A 117 4.74 8.46 15.11
N GLN A 118 4.78 8.49 16.44
CA GLN A 118 3.88 7.72 17.30
C GLN A 118 2.43 8.15 17.10
N TYR A 119 2.16 9.46 17.04
CA TYR A 119 0.83 10.01 16.77
C TYR A 119 0.28 9.51 15.44
N ARG A 120 1.07 9.60 14.35
CA ARG A 120 0.68 9.10 13.03
C ARG A 120 0.36 7.61 13.04
N LYS A 121 1.16 6.80 13.74
CA LYS A 121 0.90 5.36 13.89
C LYS A 121 -0.41 5.11 14.66
N ALA A 122 -0.63 5.84 15.75
CA ALA A 122 -1.85 5.72 16.55
C ALA A 122 -3.09 6.15 15.77
N VAL A 123 -3.01 7.25 14.99
CA VAL A 123 -4.10 7.67 14.09
C VAL A 123 -4.41 6.54 13.11
N ARG A 124 -3.42 6.03 12.37
CA ARG A 124 -3.64 4.92 11.40
C ARG A 124 -4.34 3.73 12.04
N GLN A 125 -3.90 3.31 13.22
CA GLN A 125 -4.53 2.20 13.95
C GLN A 125 -5.99 2.51 14.29
N ARG A 126 -6.27 3.71 14.81
CA ARG A 126 -7.64 4.15 15.10
C ARG A 126 -8.51 4.16 13.84
N LEU A 127 -7.99 4.60 12.70
CA LEU A 127 -8.74 4.57 11.44
C LEU A 127 -9.12 3.14 11.05
N GLN A 128 -8.20 2.19 11.20
CA GLN A 128 -8.49 0.78 10.92
C GLN A 128 -9.55 0.24 11.88
N ASP A 129 -9.32 0.34 13.18
CA ASP A 129 -10.17 -0.32 14.18
C ASP A 129 -11.62 0.21 14.16
N LEU A 130 -11.76 1.51 13.96
CA LEU A 130 -13.00 2.22 14.26
C LEU A 130 -13.76 2.57 12.99
N CYS A 131 -13.06 2.98 11.92
CA CYS A 131 -13.71 3.25 10.64
C CYS A 131 -13.88 1.98 9.82
N LEU A 132 -12.84 1.15 9.70
CA LEU A 132 -12.95 -0.10 8.92
C LEU A 132 -13.53 -1.26 9.74
N GLY A 133 -13.15 -1.39 11.00
CA GLY A 133 -13.61 -2.47 11.87
C GLY A 133 -15.04 -2.27 12.40
N GLN A 134 -15.40 -1.06 12.82
CA GLN A 134 -16.73 -0.77 13.38
C GLN A 134 -17.66 -0.01 12.44
N GLY A 135 -17.17 0.54 11.33
CA GLY A 135 -17.98 1.35 10.41
C GLY A 135 -18.49 2.66 11.03
N LEU A 136 -17.85 3.15 12.10
CA LEU A 136 -18.32 4.36 12.80
C LEU A 136 -18.28 5.57 11.87
N PHE A 137 -19.41 6.27 11.77
CA PHE A 137 -19.60 7.46 10.93
C PHE A 137 -19.59 7.23 9.41
N SER A 138 -19.75 5.97 8.96
CA SER A 138 -19.89 5.68 7.53
C SER A 138 -21.11 6.40 6.95
N ASP A 139 -20.94 7.07 5.82
CA ASP A 139 -21.98 7.85 5.15
C ASP A 139 -22.37 7.27 3.78
N ILE A 140 -21.68 6.22 3.35
CA ILE A 140 -21.92 5.54 2.08
C ILE A 140 -21.73 4.02 2.25
N VAL A 141 -22.50 3.24 1.51
CA VAL A 141 -22.36 1.78 1.41
C VAL A 141 -22.11 1.40 -0.04
N PHE A 142 -21.16 0.49 -0.27
CA PHE A 142 -20.91 -0.12 -1.58
C PHE A 142 -21.53 -1.50 -1.62
N GLN A 143 -22.33 -1.77 -2.64
CA GLN A 143 -22.83 -3.10 -2.95
C GLN A 143 -21.84 -3.79 -3.90
N LEU A 144 -21.27 -4.89 -3.43
CA LEU A 144 -20.25 -5.69 -4.07
C LEU A 144 -20.85 -7.02 -4.57
N ASP A 145 -20.04 -7.81 -5.28
CA ASP A 145 -20.53 -9.06 -5.88
C ASP A 145 -20.94 -10.11 -4.84
N ASP A 146 -20.23 -10.16 -3.71
CA ASP A 146 -20.40 -11.12 -2.62
C ASP A 146 -20.84 -10.50 -1.29
N GLY A 147 -21.15 -9.20 -1.27
CA GLY A 147 -21.70 -8.53 -0.09
C GLY A 147 -21.70 -7.01 -0.16
N SER A 148 -21.44 -6.34 0.97
CA SER A 148 -21.49 -4.88 1.04
C SER A 148 -20.52 -4.30 2.06
N PHE A 149 -19.95 -3.13 1.74
CA PHE A 149 -18.97 -2.48 2.61
C PHE A 149 -19.34 -1.01 2.88
N ALA A 150 -19.33 -0.62 4.15
CA ALA A 150 -19.56 0.77 4.55
C ALA A 150 -18.27 1.59 4.49
N ALA A 151 -18.34 2.83 4.04
CA ALA A 151 -17.18 3.71 3.88
C ALA A 151 -17.52 5.19 4.15
N HIS A 152 -16.51 6.05 4.00
CA HIS A 152 -16.57 7.48 4.29
C HIS A 152 -16.21 8.26 3.02
N ARG A 153 -17.17 9.00 2.43
CA ARG A 153 -16.92 9.78 1.21
C ARG A 153 -15.69 10.67 1.33
N PRO A 154 -15.47 11.45 2.42
CA PRO A 154 -14.30 12.32 2.50
C PRO A 154 -12.97 11.56 2.40
N MET A 155 -12.92 10.33 2.90
CA MET A 155 -11.72 9.49 2.79
C MET A 155 -11.45 9.00 1.39
N LEU A 156 -12.50 8.57 0.71
CA LEU A 156 -12.40 8.13 -0.67
C LEU A 156 -12.02 9.29 -1.59
N MET A 157 -12.70 10.43 -1.45
CA MET A 157 -12.48 11.62 -2.28
C MET A 157 -11.10 12.26 -2.07
N ALA A 158 -10.55 12.19 -0.85
CA ALA A 158 -9.22 12.75 -0.58
C ALA A 158 -8.07 11.91 -1.18
N ARG A 159 -8.32 10.64 -1.49
CA ARG A 159 -7.28 9.65 -1.82
C ARG A 159 -7.50 8.94 -3.16
N CYS A 160 -8.61 9.22 -3.84
CA CYS A 160 -8.93 8.67 -5.16
C CYS A 160 -9.70 9.70 -5.98
N ASP A 161 -9.07 10.22 -7.04
CA ASP A 161 -9.66 11.25 -7.90
C ASP A 161 -10.90 10.75 -8.65
N MET A 162 -10.94 9.47 -9.04
CA MET A 162 -12.13 8.85 -9.64
C MET A 162 -13.32 8.89 -8.68
N MET A 163 -13.11 8.53 -7.41
CA MET A 163 -14.16 8.62 -6.38
C MET A 163 -14.49 10.07 -6.02
N LYS A 164 -13.50 10.98 -6.06
CA LYS A 164 -13.74 12.42 -5.95
C LYS A 164 -14.69 12.90 -7.03
N ALA A 165 -14.46 12.53 -8.29
CA ALA A 165 -15.34 12.86 -9.40
C ALA A 165 -16.73 12.22 -9.25
N MET A 166 -16.80 10.96 -8.81
CA MET A 166 -18.07 10.25 -8.56
C MET A 166 -18.95 10.95 -7.52
N PHE A 167 -18.34 11.42 -6.42
CA PHE A 167 -19.07 12.05 -5.30
C PHE A 167 -19.19 13.58 -5.42
N SER A 168 -18.51 14.20 -6.39
CA SER A 168 -18.59 15.64 -6.65
C SER A 168 -19.55 15.93 -7.80
N GLY A 169 -20.07 17.16 -7.83
CA GLY A 169 -20.93 17.62 -8.92
C GLY A 169 -22.32 16.96 -8.95
N ASP A 170 -22.90 16.92 -10.15
CA ASP A 170 -24.32 16.59 -10.36
C ASP A 170 -24.55 15.12 -10.81
N PHE A 171 -23.58 14.24 -10.59
CA PHE A 171 -23.75 12.81 -10.82
C PHE A 171 -24.77 12.22 -9.84
N ARG A 172 -25.50 11.19 -10.25
CA ARG A 172 -26.49 10.49 -9.40
C ARG A 172 -25.83 9.99 -8.11
N GLU A 173 -24.60 9.55 -8.23
CA GLU A 173 -23.78 8.94 -7.18
C GLU A 173 -23.44 9.96 -6.06
N SER A 174 -23.47 11.27 -6.33
CA SER A 174 -23.19 12.30 -5.31
C SER A 174 -24.25 12.32 -4.19
N ASN A 175 -25.51 11.99 -4.51
CA ASN A 175 -26.62 11.93 -3.56
C ASN A 175 -27.01 10.49 -3.15
N ALA A 176 -26.41 9.48 -3.77
CA ALA A 176 -26.73 8.08 -3.51
C ALA A 176 -26.14 7.63 -2.17
N LYS A 177 -26.93 6.96 -1.32
CA LYS A 177 -26.43 6.32 -0.08
C LYS A 177 -25.83 4.94 -0.31
N VAL A 178 -26.15 4.32 -1.45
CA VAL A 178 -25.65 3.02 -1.85
C VAL A 178 -25.08 3.15 -3.27
N ILE A 179 -23.84 2.69 -3.48
CA ILE A 179 -23.19 2.63 -4.78
C ILE A 179 -23.05 1.18 -5.21
N LEU A 180 -23.53 0.85 -6.41
CA LEU A 180 -23.27 -0.45 -7.02
C LEU A 180 -21.84 -0.46 -7.56
N PHE A 181 -21.06 -1.47 -7.21
CA PHE A 181 -19.65 -1.57 -7.61
C PHE A 181 -19.32 -2.98 -8.11
N PRO A 182 -19.88 -3.35 -9.28
CA PRO A 182 -19.79 -4.70 -9.80
C PRO A 182 -18.36 -5.10 -10.19
N GLY A 183 -18.11 -6.40 -10.20
CA GLY A 183 -16.81 -6.99 -10.52
C GLY A 183 -15.79 -6.87 -9.40
N VAL A 184 -16.24 -6.60 -8.18
CA VAL A 184 -15.36 -6.42 -7.01
C VAL A 184 -15.94 -7.20 -5.84
N ARG A 185 -15.09 -8.04 -5.23
CA ARG A 185 -15.41 -8.79 -4.01
C ARG A 185 -15.08 -8.01 -2.75
N GLU A 186 -15.72 -8.36 -1.64
CA GLU A 186 -15.51 -7.79 -0.32
C GLU A 186 -14.04 -7.82 0.11
N ASP A 187 -13.34 -8.94 -0.06
CA ASP A 187 -11.93 -9.08 0.34
C ASP A 187 -11.00 -8.11 -0.41
N THR A 188 -11.26 -7.89 -1.70
CA THR A 188 -10.50 -6.96 -2.55
C THR A 188 -10.83 -5.52 -2.20
N PHE A 189 -12.12 -5.22 -2.01
CA PHE A 189 -12.56 -3.88 -1.63
C PHE A 189 -12.06 -3.48 -0.24
N HIS A 190 -12.04 -4.42 0.71
CA HIS A 190 -11.47 -4.21 2.03
C HIS A 190 -9.99 -3.80 1.95
N LYS A 191 -9.18 -4.50 1.15
CA LYS A 191 -7.76 -4.13 0.94
C LYS A 191 -7.60 -2.74 0.32
N LEU A 192 -8.45 -2.39 -0.65
CA LEU A 192 -8.51 -1.03 -1.21
C LEU A 192 -8.81 0.00 -0.11
N LEU A 193 -9.79 -0.26 0.76
CA LEU A 193 -10.12 0.66 1.86
C LEU A 193 -8.98 0.79 2.86
N VAL A 194 -8.32 -0.31 3.25
CA VAL A 194 -7.14 -0.22 4.12
C VAL A 194 -6.08 0.68 3.50
N TYR A 195 -5.79 0.54 2.20
CA TYR A 195 -4.89 1.42 1.48
C TYR A 195 -5.33 2.89 1.53
N LEU A 196 -6.58 3.19 1.17
CA LEU A 196 -7.07 4.56 1.13
C LEU A 196 -7.02 5.23 2.52
N TYR A 197 -7.20 4.47 3.60
CA TYR A 197 -7.27 5.01 4.97
C TYR A 197 -5.90 5.09 5.64
N THR A 198 -4.95 4.24 5.24
CA THR A 198 -3.71 4.05 6.01
C THR A 198 -2.43 4.24 5.22
N ASP A 199 -2.55 4.33 3.88
CA ASP A 199 -1.45 4.30 2.91
C ASP A 199 -0.62 3.00 2.97
N ASP A 200 -1.23 1.92 3.48
CA ASP A 200 -0.63 0.60 3.54
C ASP A 200 -1.58 -0.48 3.00
N VAL A 201 -1.01 -1.58 2.54
CA VAL A 201 -1.75 -2.69 1.96
C VAL A 201 -1.61 -3.92 2.87
N PRO A 202 -2.71 -4.62 3.22
CA PRO A 202 -2.61 -5.88 3.95
C PRO A 202 -1.77 -6.94 3.21
N PRO A 203 -1.37 -8.03 3.86
CA PRO A 203 -0.73 -9.16 3.18
C PRO A 203 -1.56 -9.65 1.98
N ILE A 204 -0.88 -9.92 0.87
CA ILE A 204 -1.50 -10.36 -0.39
C ILE A 204 -0.79 -11.62 -0.87
N SER A 205 -1.58 -12.65 -1.15
CA SER A 205 -1.08 -13.84 -1.83
C SER A 205 -0.90 -13.55 -3.33
N PRO A 206 0.19 -14.04 -3.97
CA PRO A 206 0.40 -13.91 -5.41
C PRO A 206 -0.77 -14.45 -6.25
N ILE A 207 -1.53 -15.41 -5.74
CA ILE A 207 -2.67 -16.00 -6.45
C ILE A 207 -3.86 -15.04 -6.52
N ARG A 208 -3.99 -14.15 -5.53
CA ARG A 208 -5.16 -13.25 -5.36
C ARG A 208 -4.83 -11.78 -5.59
N CYS A 209 -3.62 -11.45 -6.07
CA CYS A 209 -3.23 -10.07 -6.28
C CYS A 209 -3.91 -9.41 -7.48
N LEU A 210 -4.30 -10.19 -8.50
CA LEU A 210 -4.85 -9.69 -9.76
C LEU A 210 -6.09 -8.83 -9.57
N ASP A 211 -7.04 -9.25 -8.73
CA ASP A 211 -8.26 -8.47 -8.47
C ASP A 211 -7.93 -7.06 -7.93
N LEU A 212 -6.89 -6.94 -7.11
CA LEU A 212 -6.48 -5.66 -6.54
C LEU A 212 -5.64 -4.83 -7.52
N LEU A 213 -4.85 -5.47 -8.38
CA LEU A 213 -4.14 -4.80 -9.48
C LEU A 213 -5.12 -4.24 -10.51
N GLU A 214 -6.10 -5.04 -10.94
CA GLU A 214 -7.19 -4.62 -11.82
C GLU A 214 -7.93 -3.42 -11.21
N LEU A 215 -8.32 -3.53 -9.94
CA LEU A 215 -9.04 -2.47 -9.26
C LEU A 215 -8.19 -1.20 -9.10
N GLY A 216 -6.89 -1.35 -8.80
CA GLY A 216 -5.94 -0.25 -8.72
C GLY A 216 -5.81 0.49 -10.05
N ASN A 217 -5.69 -0.24 -11.16
CA ASN A 217 -5.64 0.34 -12.50
C ASN A 217 -6.97 1.02 -12.86
N ARG A 218 -8.11 0.36 -12.61
CA ARG A 218 -9.48 0.87 -12.85
C ARG A 218 -9.76 2.18 -12.11
N LEU A 219 -9.21 2.34 -10.91
CA LEU A 219 -9.35 3.54 -10.08
C LEU A 219 -8.23 4.56 -10.27
N CYS A 220 -7.30 4.30 -11.19
CA CYS A 220 -6.12 5.12 -11.47
C CYS A 220 -5.27 5.39 -10.22
N LEU A 221 -4.96 4.34 -9.46
CA LEU A 221 -4.18 4.38 -8.22
C LEU A 221 -2.78 3.76 -8.41
N PRO A 222 -1.83 4.43 -9.07
CA PRO A 222 -0.50 3.85 -9.36
C PRO A 222 0.28 3.52 -8.09
N ARG A 223 0.13 4.31 -7.02
CA ARG A 223 0.77 4.01 -5.73
C ARG A 223 0.24 2.72 -5.09
N LEU A 224 -1.04 2.40 -5.25
CA LEU A 224 -1.60 1.11 -4.81
C LEU A 224 -0.97 -0.03 -5.60
N VAL A 225 -0.91 0.09 -6.93
CA VAL A 225 -0.28 -0.90 -7.81
C VAL A 225 1.15 -1.17 -7.35
N ASN A 226 1.97 -0.14 -7.19
CA ASN A 226 3.37 -0.28 -6.73
C ASN A 226 3.51 -0.96 -5.36
N LEU A 227 2.59 -0.68 -4.42
CA LEU A 227 2.59 -1.34 -3.12
C LEU A 227 2.21 -2.83 -3.24
N VAL A 228 1.23 -3.16 -4.07
CA VAL A 228 0.82 -4.55 -4.34
C VAL A 228 1.97 -5.31 -4.99
N GLU A 229 2.61 -4.74 -6.00
CA GLU A 229 3.79 -5.32 -6.65
C GLU A 229 4.88 -5.68 -5.64
N ARG A 230 5.25 -4.70 -4.79
CA ARG A 230 6.25 -4.91 -3.74
C ARG A 230 5.87 -6.06 -2.80
N ARG A 231 4.63 -6.09 -2.29
CA ARG A 231 4.18 -7.13 -1.35
C ARG A 231 4.14 -8.52 -1.99
N VAL A 232 3.77 -8.59 -3.26
CA VAL A 232 3.75 -9.86 -4.01
C VAL A 232 5.18 -10.36 -4.24
N VAL A 233 6.12 -9.48 -4.61
CA VAL A 233 7.53 -9.85 -4.76
C VAL A 233 8.12 -10.33 -3.44
N GLU A 234 7.89 -9.60 -2.34
CA GLU A 234 8.33 -10.01 -0.99
C GLU A 234 7.85 -11.43 -0.63
N GLU A 235 6.57 -11.72 -0.89
CA GLU A 235 5.98 -13.05 -0.65
C GLU A 235 6.56 -14.12 -1.59
N MET A 236 6.79 -13.80 -2.87
CA MET A 236 7.39 -14.74 -3.84
C MET A 236 8.84 -15.08 -3.47
N VAL A 237 9.61 -14.13 -2.97
CA VAL A 237 10.97 -14.34 -2.47
C VAL A 237 10.96 -15.23 -1.23
N HIS A 238 10.01 -15.02 -0.31
CA HIS A 238 9.83 -15.89 0.84
C HIS A 238 9.47 -17.33 0.41
N LEU A 239 8.51 -17.50 -0.50
CA LEU A 239 8.12 -18.82 -1.04
C LEU A 239 9.27 -19.55 -1.77
N CYS A 240 10.15 -18.83 -2.46
CA CYS A 240 11.35 -19.43 -3.06
C CYS A 240 12.22 -20.15 -2.02
N SER A 241 12.26 -19.62 -0.79
CA SER A 241 13.10 -20.13 0.29
C SER A 241 12.47 -21.32 1.01
N THR A 242 11.13 -21.40 1.10
CA THR A 242 10.42 -22.43 1.87
C THR A 242 9.93 -23.60 1.02
N ASP A 243 9.29 -23.31 -0.12
CA ASP A 243 8.50 -24.27 -0.90
C ASP A 243 9.21 -24.68 -2.19
N GLY A 244 10.34 -24.03 -2.48
CA GLY A 244 11.16 -24.24 -3.65
C GLY A 244 10.74 -23.38 -4.84
N ALA A 245 11.69 -23.18 -5.76
CA ALA A 245 11.52 -22.32 -6.92
C ALA A 245 10.41 -22.76 -7.90
N ASP A 246 9.95 -24.01 -7.81
CA ASP A 246 9.00 -24.59 -8.76
C ASP A 246 7.62 -23.92 -8.67
N VAL A 247 7.15 -23.68 -7.45
CA VAL A 247 5.87 -22.99 -7.17
C VAL A 247 5.91 -21.55 -7.68
N VAL A 248 7.03 -20.87 -7.47
CA VAL A 248 7.21 -19.46 -7.86
C VAL A 248 7.28 -19.30 -9.37
N VAL A 249 7.96 -20.20 -10.08
CA VAL A 249 7.97 -20.23 -11.55
C VAL A 249 6.55 -20.37 -12.10
N GLU A 250 5.72 -21.24 -11.51
CA GLU A 250 4.32 -21.38 -11.92
C GLU A 250 3.52 -20.10 -11.69
N HIS A 251 3.68 -19.45 -10.53
CA HIS A 251 3.04 -18.16 -10.28
C HIS A 251 3.49 -17.07 -11.26
N CYS A 252 4.79 -16.95 -11.52
CA CYS A 252 5.32 -15.97 -12.48
C CYS A 252 4.71 -16.13 -13.87
N LEU A 253 4.54 -17.37 -14.37
CA LEU A 253 3.92 -17.60 -15.67
C LEU A 253 2.47 -17.16 -15.73
N ARG A 254 1.70 -17.42 -14.66
CA ARG A 254 0.29 -17.04 -14.59
C ARG A 254 0.12 -15.53 -14.45
N LEU A 255 1.07 -14.86 -13.80
CA LEU A 255 1.00 -13.43 -13.50
C LEU A 255 1.59 -12.54 -14.59
N LEU A 256 2.55 -13.02 -15.39
CA LEU A 256 3.31 -12.19 -16.32
C LEU A 256 2.44 -11.30 -17.22
N GLU A 257 1.44 -11.88 -17.90
CA GLU A 257 0.59 -11.13 -18.84
C GLU A 257 -0.48 -10.29 -18.14
N PRO A 258 -1.21 -10.81 -17.13
CA PRO A 258 -2.11 -9.98 -16.34
C PRO A 258 -1.42 -8.77 -15.69
N CYS A 259 -0.20 -8.92 -15.18
CA CYS A 259 0.55 -7.81 -14.60
C CYS A 259 0.81 -6.71 -15.63
N LYS A 260 1.28 -7.07 -16.84
CA LYS A 260 1.44 -6.11 -17.95
C LYS A 260 0.12 -5.43 -18.33
N LEU A 261 -0.98 -6.20 -18.37
CA LEU A 261 -2.32 -5.68 -18.70
C LEU A 261 -2.82 -4.67 -17.66
N HIS A 262 -2.49 -4.85 -16.39
CA HIS A 262 -2.92 -4.00 -15.29
C HIS A 262 -1.86 -2.98 -14.85
N ASN A 263 -0.87 -2.70 -15.71
CA ASN A 263 0.17 -1.70 -15.50
C ASN A 263 1.02 -1.96 -14.22
N ALA A 264 1.18 -3.23 -13.86
CA ALA A 264 2.06 -3.70 -12.79
C ALA A 264 3.43 -4.07 -13.41
N ASP A 265 4.14 -3.06 -13.88
CA ASP A 265 5.36 -3.19 -14.68
C ASP A 265 6.52 -3.77 -13.88
N GLN A 266 6.70 -3.37 -12.61
CA GLN A 266 7.80 -3.85 -11.76
C GLN A 266 7.64 -5.34 -11.43
N LEU A 267 6.42 -5.78 -11.15
CA LEU A 267 6.12 -7.19 -10.91
C LEU A 267 6.23 -8.00 -12.21
N ALA A 268 5.79 -7.45 -13.35
CA ALA A 268 5.96 -8.11 -14.64
C ALA A 268 7.44 -8.31 -14.99
N ASP A 269 8.27 -7.29 -14.79
CA ASP A 269 9.71 -7.33 -15.03
C ASP A 269 10.40 -8.32 -14.09
N TRP A 270 10.01 -8.33 -12.82
CA TRP A 270 10.50 -9.30 -11.84
C TRP A 270 10.13 -10.73 -12.23
N CYS A 271 8.87 -10.98 -12.61
CA CYS A 271 8.42 -12.28 -13.10
C CYS A 271 9.21 -12.70 -14.34
N MET A 272 9.44 -11.79 -15.30
CA MET A 272 10.21 -12.07 -16.51
C MET A 272 11.65 -12.47 -16.17
N SER A 273 12.34 -11.70 -15.33
CA SER A 273 13.71 -11.98 -14.88
C SER A 273 13.82 -13.33 -14.14
N HIS A 274 12.85 -13.61 -13.27
CA HIS A 274 12.80 -14.87 -12.53
C HIS A 274 12.61 -16.08 -13.47
N LEU A 275 11.77 -15.94 -14.49
CA LEU A 275 11.55 -16.97 -15.52
C LEU A 275 12.78 -17.18 -16.40
N CYS A 276 13.47 -16.11 -16.80
CA CYS A 276 14.75 -16.21 -17.51
C CYS A 276 15.79 -16.99 -16.72
N THR A 277 15.91 -16.69 -15.41
CA THR A 277 16.86 -17.35 -14.51
C THR A 277 16.55 -18.84 -14.32
N ASN A 278 15.26 -19.21 -14.35
CA ASN A 278 14.77 -20.58 -14.14
C ASN A 278 14.27 -21.25 -15.43
N TYR A 279 14.73 -20.79 -16.61
CA TYR A 279 14.20 -21.22 -17.92
C TYR A 279 14.24 -22.73 -18.14
N ASN A 280 15.29 -23.41 -17.69
CA ASN A 280 15.41 -24.87 -17.81
C ASN A 280 14.36 -25.62 -16.99
N LYS A 281 13.96 -25.11 -15.82
CA LYS A 281 12.90 -25.70 -14.99
C LYS A 281 11.54 -25.44 -15.62
N LEU A 282 11.31 -24.21 -16.07
CA LEU A 282 10.13 -23.81 -16.84
C LEU A 282 9.83 -24.77 -17.99
N CYS A 283 10.83 -25.07 -18.84
CA CYS A 283 10.67 -25.98 -19.97
C CYS A 283 10.25 -27.40 -19.57
N LYS A 284 10.67 -27.87 -18.39
CA LYS A 284 10.36 -29.22 -17.89
C LYS A 284 8.98 -29.27 -17.24
N MET A 285 8.63 -28.27 -16.45
CA MET A 285 7.40 -28.28 -15.65
C MET A 285 6.17 -27.92 -16.47
N SER A 286 6.23 -26.85 -17.26
CA SER A 286 5.04 -26.23 -17.87
C SER A 286 5.24 -25.83 -19.34
N PRO A 287 5.67 -26.75 -20.22
CA PRO A 287 5.90 -26.44 -21.63
C PRO A 287 4.64 -25.99 -22.39
N LYS A 288 3.45 -26.39 -21.91
CA LYS A 288 2.17 -25.96 -22.50
C LYS A 288 1.88 -24.48 -22.21
N LEU A 289 2.13 -24.05 -20.96
CA LEU A 289 1.87 -22.68 -20.52
C LEU A 289 2.87 -21.70 -21.13
N LEU A 290 4.14 -22.12 -21.29
CA LEU A 290 5.12 -21.33 -22.03
C LEU A 290 4.70 -21.06 -23.48
N LYS A 291 4.15 -22.07 -24.17
CA LYS A 291 3.69 -21.93 -25.56
C LYS A 291 2.42 -21.10 -25.71
N SER A 292 1.63 -20.93 -24.64
CA SER A 292 0.43 -20.10 -24.66
C SER A 292 0.72 -18.62 -24.41
N LEU A 293 1.92 -18.26 -23.95
CA LEU A 293 2.30 -16.86 -23.77
C LEU A 293 2.35 -16.12 -25.11
N HIS A 294 2.29 -14.80 -25.07
CA HIS A 294 2.47 -13.92 -26.22
C HIS A 294 3.82 -14.21 -26.92
N PRO A 295 3.89 -14.22 -28.27
CA PRO A 295 5.12 -14.54 -29.00
C PRO A 295 6.33 -13.72 -28.58
N GLU A 296 6.16 -12.42 -28.31
CA GLU A 296 7.24 -11.54 -27.84
C GLU A 296 7.79 -11.97 -26.47
N ASN A 297 6.93 -12.43 -25.56
CA ASN A 297 7.37 -12.95 -24.27
C ASN A 297 8.15 -14.26 -24.45
N GLN A 298 7.71 -15.13 -25.38
CA GLN A 298 8.42 -16.38 -25.67
C GLN A 298 9.81 -16.12 -26.26
N GLU A 299 9.89 -15.20 -27.22
CA GLU A 299 11.14 -14.79 -27.85
C GLU A 299 12.09 -14.22 -26.80
N TYR A 300 11.62 -13.25 -26.01
CA TYR A 300 12.40 -12.64 -24.95
C TYR A 300 12.96 -13.68 -23.96
N LEU A 301 12.12 -14.61 -23.49
CA LEU A 301 12.54 -15.69 -22.59
C LEU A 301 13.59 -16.60 -23.24
N SER A 302 13.47 -16.87 -24.54
CA SER A 302 14.42 -17.74 -25.26
C SER A 302 15.78 -17.08 -25.47
N GLU A 303 15.78 -15.76 -25.70
CA GLU A 303 17.00 -14.95 -25.91
C GLU A 303 17.74 -14.71 -24.60
N HIS A 304 17.02 -14.34 -23.54
CA HIS A 304 17.58 -13.93 -22.24
C HIS A 304 17.67 -15.08 -21.22
N ARG A 305 17.53 -16.33 -21.67
CA ARG A 305 17.56 -17.50 -20.79
C ARG A 305 18.90 -17.70 -20.09
N TRP A 306 18.82 -18.17 -18.85
CA TRP A 306 19.95 -18.69 -18.10
C TRP A 306 19.81 -20.21 -17.86
N PRO A 307 20.90 -20.97 -18.03
CA PRO A 307 22.16 -20.59 -18.67
C PRO A 307 22.01 -20.34 -20.18
N PRO A 308 22.82 -19.44 -20.78
CA PRO A 308 22.79 -19.17 -22.21
C PRO A 308 23.08 -20.41 -23.08
N VAL A 309 22.63 -20.38 -24.34
CA VAL A 309 22.82 -21.51 -25.29
C VAL A 309 24.28 -21.88 -25.47
N TRP A 310 25.17 -20.88 -25.62
CA TRP A 310 26.59 -21.11 -25.84
C TRP A 310 27.23 -21.82 -24.63
N TYR A 311 26.85 -21.42 -23.40
CA TYR A 311 27.37 -22.01 -22.18
C TYR A 311 27.00 -23.48 -22.08
N LEU A 312 25.76 -23.83 -22.42
CA LEU A 312 25.31 -25.23 -22.41
C LEU A 312 26.10 -26.07 -23.42
N LYS A 313 26.38 -25.54 -24.62
CA LYS A 313 27.19 -26.23 -25.63
C LYS A 313 28.62 -26.45 -25.15
N ASP A 314 29.25 -25.43 -24.56
CA ASP A 314 30.62 -25.52 -24.04
C ASP A 314 30.69 -26.45 -22.83
N TYR A 315 29.68 -26.43 -21.97
CA TYR A 315 29.57 -27.34 -20.82
C TYR A 315 29.40 -28.80 -21.26
N ASP A 316 28.55 -29.08 -22.24
CA ASP A 316 28.38 -30.42 -22.83
C ASP A 316 29.69 -30.93 -23.46
N TYR A 317 30.43 -30.04 -24.14
CA TYR A 317 31.74 -30.36 -24.68
C TYR A 317 32.75 -30.69 -23.57
N TYR A 318 32.83 -29.85 -22.55
CA TYR A 318 33.68 -30.08 -21.39
C TYR A 318 33.38 -31.42 -20.71
N GLN A 319 32.10 -31.74 -20.50
CA GLN A 319 31.68 -33.00 -19.88
C GLN A 319 32.13 -34.22 -20.71
N LYS A 320 31.99 -34.17 -22.04
CA LYS A 320 32.47 -35.24 -22.94
C LYS A 320 33.98 -35.45 -22.79
N CYS A 321 34.77 -34.38 -22.87
CA CYS A 321 36.23 -34.45 -22.69
C CYS A 321 36.63 -34.93 -21.29
N ALA A 322 35.86 -34.60 -20.25
CA ALA A 322 36.10 -35.09 -18.90
C ALA A 322 35.83 -36.60 -18.77
N ILE A 323 34.74 -37.09 -19.37
CA ILE A 323 34.41 -38.52 -19.40
C ILE A 323 35.46 -39.31 -20.21
N GLU A 324 35.92 -38.78 -21.34
CA GLU A 324 36.99 -39.39 -22.14
C GLU A 324 38.28 -39.52 -21.34
N ARG A 325 38.72 -38.47 -20.63
CA ARG A 325 39.88 -38.54 -19.74
C ARG A 325 39.71 -39.58 -18.63
N GLN A 326 38.55 -39.65 -17.98
CA GLN A 326 38.29 -40.69 -16.98
C GLN A 326 38.34 -42.11 -17.56
N ARG A 327 37.96 -42.31 -18.83
CA ARG A 327 38.09 -43.61 -19.51
C ARG A 327 39.55 -43.96 -19.82
N GLU A 328 40.36 -42.98 -20.20
CA GLU A 328 41.80 -43.16 -20.44
C GLU A 328 42.59 -43.42 -19.14
N GLU A 329 42.19 -42.78 -18.04
CA GLU A 329 42.81 -42.92 -16.72
C GLU A 329 42.39 -44.22 -15.99
N LYS A 330 41.27 -44.85 -16.38
CA LYS A 330 40.90 -46.18 -15.88
C LYS A 330 41.91 -47.21 -16.42
N PRO A 331 42.70 -47.87 -15.56
CA PRO A 331 43.67 -48.85 -16.02
C PRO A 331 42.94 -49.99 -16.73
N SER A 332 43.35 -50.25 -17.97
CA SER A 332 42.90 -51.45 -18.69
C SER A 332 43.33 -52.68 -17.89
N LEU A 333 42.36 -53.36 -17.26
CA LEU A 333 42.55 -54.75 -16.82
C LEU A 333 42.70 -55.57 -18.10
N LYS A 334 43.94 -55.69 -18.58
CA LYS A 334 44.32 -56.56 -19.70
C LYS A 334 43.90 -57.99 -19.36
N ARG A 335 42.80 -58.46 -19.94
CA ARG A 335 42.70 -59.88 -20.31
C ARG A 335 43.78 -60.12 -21.34
N GLY A 336 44.79 -60.89 -20.96
CA GLY A 336 45.96 -61.14 -21.77
C GLY A 336 45.61 -61.72 -23.13
N ARG A 337 46.13 -61.11 -24.19
CA ARG A 337 46.52 -61.84 -25.39
C ARG A 337 47.66 -61.10 -26.08
N HIS A 338 48.81 -61.77 -26.15
CA HIS A 338 49.96 -61.40 -26.97
C HIS A 338 49.51 -61.11 -28.40
N ASN A 339 49.84 -59.94 -28.95
CA ASN A 339 50.71 -59.86 -30.14
C ASN A 339 51.18 -58.41 -30.38
N SER A 340 52.44 -58.32 -30.78
CA SER A 340 53.22 -57.13 -31.13
C SER A 340 52.64 -56.30 -32.29
N GLY A 341 52.77 -54.97 -32.24
CA GLY A 341 52.47 -54.13 -33.41
C GLY A 341 52.59 -52.62 -33.21
N CYS A 342 53.82 -52.13 -33.29
CA CYS A 342 54.27 -50.83 -33.83
C CYS A 342 53.95 -49.50 -33.12
N LEU A 343 55.02 -48.70 -33.01
CA LEU A 343 55.12 -47.31 -32.57
C LEU A 343 55.01 -46.36 -33.77
N CYS A 344 54.04 -45.46 -33.81
CA CYS A 344 54.15 -44.15 -34.44
C CYS A 344 52.87 -43.31 -34.24
N PHE A 345 52.97 -42.19 -33.52
CA PHE A 345 52.86 -40.85 -34.13
C PHE A 345 53.11 -39.76 -33.09
N THR A 346 54.09 -38.93 -33.43
CA THR A 346 54.46 -37.65 -32.85
C THR A 346 53.30 -36.65 -32.84
N GLY A 347 53.07 -35.98 -31.71
CA GLY A 347 52.09 -34.87 -31.62
C GLY A 347 52.11 -34.11 -30.30
N GLY A 348 53.29 -33.93 -29.68
CA GLY A 348 53.43 -33.35 -28.34
C GLY A 348 53.31 -31.83 -28.24
N LYS A 349 53.18 -31.11 -29.36
CA LYS A 349 53.14 -29.62 -29.37
C LYS A 349 51.72 -29.04 -29.29
N SER A 350 50.72 -29.65 -29.92
CA SER A 350 49.32 -29.18 -29.86
C SER A 350 48.69 -29.31 -28.46
N ARG A 351 49.09 -30.35 -27.69
CA ARG A 351 48.59 -30.62 -26.33
C ARG A 351 49.06 -29.61 -25.27
N ARG A 352 50.11 -28.82 -25.51
CA ARG A 352 50.59 -27.80 -24.57
C ARG A 352 49.84 -26.48 -24.76
N GLU A 353 49.58 -26.09 -26.01
CA GLU A 353 48.72 -24.94 -26.35
C GLU A 353 47.28 -25.15 -25.88
N GLU A 354 46.72 -26.36 -25.98
CA GLU A 354 45.40 -26.70 -25.43
C GLU A 354 45.34 -26.62 -23.89
N ARG A 355 46.44 -26.98 -23.21
CA ARG A 355 46.54 -26.88 -21.74
C ARG A 355 46.71 -25.44 -21.26
N GLU A 356 47.38 -24.59 -22.03
CA GLU A 356 47.53 -23.15 -21.73
C GLU A 356 46.22 -22.39 -22.01
N LYS A 357 45.55 -22.65 -23.14
CA LYS A 357 44.19 -22.12 -23.41
C LYS A 357 43.17 -22.53 -22.35
N MET A 358 43.28 -23.74 -21.80
CA MET A 358 42.39 -24.21 -20.73
C MET A 358 42.74 -23.66 -19.34
N LYS A 359 43.96 -23.14 -19.12
CA LYS A 359 44.31 -22.35 -17.92
C LYS A 359 43.79 -20.92 -18.04
N GLU A 360 43.88 -20.31 -19.21
CA GLU A 360 43.25 -19.01 -19.51
C GLU A 360 41.73 -19.07 -19.31
N LEU A 361 41.05 -20.09 -19.86
CA LEU A 361 39.61 -20.29 -19.66
C LEU A 361 39.23 -20.49 -18.18
N ARG A 362 40.08 -21.14 -17.36
CA ARG A 362 39.86 -21.26 -15.90
C ARG A 362 40.00 -19.93 -15.18
N CYS A 363 40.96 -19.09 -15.55
CA CYS A 363 41.11 -17.75 -14.96
C CYS A 363 39.92 -16.86 -15.34
N SER A 364 39.48 -16.88 -16.60
CA SER A 364 38.30 -16.13 -17.05
C SER A 364 37.00 -16.61 -16.38
N LEU A 365 36.84 -17.92 -16.14
CA LEU A 365 35.70 -18.48 -15.39
C LEU A 365 35.71 -18.05 -13.91
N TYR A 366 36.88 -17.98 -13.28
CA TYR A 366 36.98 -17.54 -11.88
C TYR A 366 36.69 -16.04 -11.73
N GLU A 367 37.09 -15.22 -12.71
CA GLU A 367 36.75 -13.79 -12.79
C GLU A 367 35.26 -13.58 -13.07
N ILE A 368 34.62 -14.37 -13.94
CA ILE A 368 33.18 -14.28 -14.24
C ILE A 368 32.31 -14.74 -13.05
N ILE A 369 32.72 -15.77 -12.31
CA ILE A 369 32.01 -16.22 -11.10
C ILE A 369 32.09 -15.14 -10.00
N ASN A 370 33.24 -14.47 -9.87
CA ASN A 370 33.40 -13.35 -8.92
C ASN A 370 32.58 -12.13 -9.33
N VAL A 371 32.45 -11.86 -10.64
CA VAL A 371 31.55 -10.82 -11.16
C VAL A 371 30.08 -11.19 -10.92
N GLN A 372 29.70 -12.46 -10.96
CA GLN A 372 28.34 -12.93 -10.63
C GLN A 372 28.02 -12.79 -9.13
N GLU A 373 28.96 -13.10 -8.24
CA GLU A 373 28.80 -12.83 -6.80
C GLU A 373 28.74 -11.32 -6.51
N GLN A 374 29.56 -10.51 -7.18
CA GLN A 374 29.49 -9.06 -7.02
C GLN A 374 28.23 -8.45 -7.64
N ILE A 375 27.72 -8.96 -8.76
CA ILE A 375 26.44 -8.52 -9.35
C ILE A 375 25.27 -8.94 -8.45
N ASN A 376 25.28 -10.14 -7.86
CA ASN A 376 24.24 -10.55 -6.91
C ASN A 376 24.27 -9.69 -5.64
N ILE A 377 25.46 -9.34 -5.13
CA ILE A 377 25.63 -8.41 -4.00
C ILE A 377 25.21 -6.99 -4.38
N ILE A 378 25.48 -6.53 -5.61
CA ILE A 378 25.05 -5.20 -6.09
C ILE A 378 23.53 -5.18 -6.31
N ILE A 379 22.91 -6.25 -6.83
CA ILE A 379 21.46 -6.38 -6.99
C ILE A 379 20.76 -6.41 -5.62
N GLU A 380 21.34 -7.09 -4.62
CA GLU A 380 20.85 -7.05 -3.24
C GLU A 380 21.03 -5.67 -2.58
N ASN A 381 22.04 -4.87 -2.98
CA ASN A 381 22.35 -3.58 -2.36
C ASN A 381 21.85 -2.33 -3.13
N THR A 382 21.43 -2.44 -4.40
CA THR A 382 21.10 -1.27 -5.24
C THR A 382 19.65 -1.20 -5.73
N GLY A 383 18.81 -2.18 -5.42
CA GLY A 383 17.39 -2.15 -5.77
C GLY A 383 16.50 -2.27 -4.54
N ILE A 384 15.87 -1.17 -4.14
CA ILE A 384 14.91 -1.02 -3.03
C ILE A 384 15.57 -0.72 -1.67
N LEU A 385 16.13 0.48 -1.54
CA LEU A 385 16.03 1.34 -0.36
C LEU A 385 16.78 2.64 -0.69
N ASN A 386 16.09 3.56 -1.38
CA ASN A 386 16.25 5.00 -1.27
C ASN A 386 15.40 5.66 -2.36
N ASN A 387 14.14 5.93 -2.01
CA ASN A 387 13.36 7.06 -2.53
C ASN A 387 12.12 7.22 -1.66
N GLN A 388 12.34 7.74 -0.46
CA GLN A 388 11.33 8.51 0.26
C GLN A 388 12.02 9.67 0.97
N GLU A 389 12.10 10.80 0.29
CA GLU A 389 11.89 12.10 0.91
C GLU A 389 11.66 13.13 -0.19
N ASN A 390 10.57 13.88 -0.07
CA ASN A 390 10.06 14.94 -0.96
C ASN A 390 9.03 14.53 -2.01
N GLU A 391 7.79 14.37 -1.55
CA GLU A 391 6.61 14.92 -2.23
C GLU A 391 5.46 15.06 -1.22
N LEU A 392 5.60 16.02 -0.30
CA LEU A 392 4.53 16.51 0.57
C LEU A 392 4.09 17.89 0.08
N MET A 393 3.58 17.98 -1.15
CA MET A 393 2.95 19.20 -1.66
C MET A 393 1.86 18.83 -2.65
N GLY A 394 0.61 18.96 -2.22
CA GLY A 394 -0.55 18.88 -3.11
C GLY A 394 -1.73 18.22 -2.44
N ILE A 395 -2.65 19.04 -1.91
CA ILE A 395 -4.09 19.01 -2.21
C ILE A 395 -4.67 20.27 -1.56
N SER A 396 -4.86 21.28 -2.40
CA SER A 396 -5.77 22.38 -2.18
C SER A 396 -7.05 22.09 -2.96
N LYS A 397 -8.20 22.45 -2.36
CA LYS A 397 -9.59 22.54 -2.88
C LYS A 397 -10.59 21.46 -2.44
N PHE A 398 -11.44 21.92 -1.51
CA PHE A 398 -12.92 21.89 -1.41
C PHE A 398 -13.71 20.68 -1.96
N MET A 399 -14.63 20.15 -1.14
CA MET A 399 -16.01 19.76 -1.47
C MET A 399 -16.82 19.36 -0.19
N ASP A 400 -18.14 19.43 -0.30
CA ASP A 400 -19.19 19.58 0.74
C ASP A 400 -19.39 18.43 1.76
N LEU A 401 -19.72 18.79 3.01
CA LEU A 401 -20.11 17.89 4.12
C LEU A 401 -21.63 17.95 4.37
N ASN A 402 -22.35 16.84 4.11
CA ASN A 402 -23.80 16.80 4.36
C ASN A 402 -24.37 15.52 5.00
N LEU A 403 -23.57 14.60 5.54
CA LEU A 403 -24.12 13.34 6.08
C LEU A 403 -23.75 12.95 7.52
N PHE A 404 -23.12 13.82 8.32
CA PHE A 404 -22.49 13.37 9.58
C PHE A 404 -23.41 13.19 10.82
N PHE A 405 -24.73 13.44 10.75
CA PHE A 405 -25.47 13.85 11.96
C PHE A 405 -26.43 12.88 12.68
N SER A 406 -26.43 11.56 12.45
CA SER A 406 -27.36 10.68 13.20
C SER A 406 -26.79 10.01 14.47
N GLN A 407 -25.51 10.17 14.83
CA GLN A 407 -24.89 9.31 15.88
C GLN A 407 -24.20 10.03 17.06
N ILE A 408 -24.24 11.37 17.16
CA ILE A 408 -23.59 12.14 18.24
C ILE A 408 -24.47 12.23 19.50
N VAL A 409 -24.78 11.10 20.15
CA VAL A 409 -25.61 11.12 21.39
C VAL A 409 -25.05 10.31 22.56
N ASN A 410 -23.93 9.57 22.44
CA ASN A 410 -23.39 8.83 23.59
C ASN A 410 -22.00 9.31 24.04
N SER A 411 -21.83 9.44 25.36
CA SER A 411 -20.67 10.00 26.07
C SER A 411 -19.34 9.23 25.90
N LYS A 412 -19.29 8.22 25.04
CA LYS A 412 -18.05 7.52 24.63
C LYS A 412 -17.44 8.10 23.34
N VAL A 413 -18.07 9.12 22.74
CA VAL A 413 -17.72 9.68 21.42
C VAL A 413 -16.85 10.96 21.50
N SER A 414 -16.53 11.48 22.68
CA SER A 414 -15.68 12.69 22.81
C SER A 414 -14.27 12.48 22.21
N LYS A 415 -13.73 11.27 22.32
CA LYS A 415 -12.43 10.89 21.72
C LYS A 415 -12.46 10.78 20.19
N PHE A 416 -13.64 10.86 19.58
CA PHE A 416 -13.86 10.56 18.16
C PHE A 416 -14.21 11.76 17.30
N LEU A 417 -14.61 12.88 17.92
CA LEU A 417 -14.87 14.13 17.18
C LEU A 417 -13.62 14.67 16.46
N PHE A 418 -12.44 14.13 16.75
CA PHE A 418 -11.16 14.65 16.31
C PHE A 418 -10.53 13.88 15.14
N VAL A 419 -11.15 12.79 14.66
CA VAL A 419 -10.45 11.84 13.78
C VAL A 419 -10.95 11.84 12.32
N PHE A 420 -12.08 12.46 11.95
CA PHE A 420 -12.47 12.55 10.54
C PHE A 420 -13.33 13.78 10.17
N PRO A 421 -13.32 14.20 8.89
CA PRO A 421 -12.76 15.49 8.52
C PRO A 421 -13.80 16.60 8.59
N ILE A 422 -13.91 17.27 9.74
CA ILE A 422 -14.95 18.29 9.94
C ILE A 422 -14.40 19.71 10.01
N PHE A 423 -13.08 19.89 9.96
CA PHE A 423 -12.52 21.16 10.43
C PHE A 423 -11.64 21.92 9.45
N TYR A 424 -11.70 21.60 8.15
CA TYR A 424 -11.18 22.55 7.15
C TYR A 424 -12.12 23.76 6.94
N ILE A 425 -13.29 23.83 7.60
CA ILE A 425 -14.30 24.87 7.37
C ILE A 425 -14.27 26.02 8.40
N ILE A 426 -13.49 25.96 9.48
CA ILE A 426 -13.54 27.03 10.50
C ILE A 426 -12.31 27.95 10.55
N VAL A 427 -11.22 27.67 9.82
CA VAL A 427 -10.05 28.59 9.87
C VAL A 427 -9.41 28.99 8.55
N CYS A 428 -10.24 29.12 7.51
CA CYS A 428 -9.92 29.94 6.35
C CYS A 428 -11.16 30.74 5.92
N MET A 429 -11.65 31.57 6.86
CA MET A 429 -11.98 32.97 6.61
C MET A 429 -11.14 33.78 7.59
#